data_AF-D3G1P4-F1
#
_entry.id   AF-D3G1P4-F1
#
_cell.length_a   1.000
_cell.length_b   1.000
_cell.length_c   1.000
_cell.angle_alpha   90.00
_cell.angle_beta   90.00
_cell.angle_gamma   90.00
#
_symmetry.space_group_name_H-M   'P 1'
#
loop_
_entity.id
_entity.type
_entity.pdbx_description
1 polymer ?
#
loop_
_entity_poly.entity_id
_entity_poly.type
_entity_poly.pdbx_seq_one_letter_code
_entity_poly.pdbx_strand_id
1 'polypeptide(L)'
;MTTKTTDKYFDILNINPQHFSSIDLLNNIVFQHQQTICFETATKIKDGEKCIPTTLDNYLSQVTNIGYGGTCFAMSWTLLHIFENLGHEVRILFLEPDHYAITLVVENIEYFVDVSFWAPLFKMYPLRQKWSVEHHGFTITWNYTESHTHLMRNGHIAKTWKGQSISLPQFKERWIKSHDNDSFFNSNVCINRWIDKDHFAMCINNNFSIQRGNKFIEQKELKDDDLKRVLSSVFNVDPSIFLESLEIVKSK
;
A
#
# COMPACT_ATOMS: atom_id res chain seq x y z
N MET A 1 -5.46 16.58 -19.68
CA MET A 1 -5.46 17.56 -18.57
C MET A 1 -5.72 16.77 -17.30
N THR A 2 -4.89 16.93 -16.28
CA THR A 2 -5.09 16.30 -14.97
C THR A 2 -6.30 16.90 -14.27
N THR A 3 -6.98 16.12 -13.43
CA THR A 3 -8.05 16.64 -12.57
C THR A 3 -7.41 17.37 -11.37
N LYS A 4 -8.13 18.33 -10.77
CA LYS A 4 -7.66 19.02 -9.55
C LYS A 4 -7.26 18.04 -8.43
N THR A 5 -7.98 16.91 -8.34
CA THR A 5 -7.68 15.84 -7.38
C THR A 5 -6.37 15.12 -7.70
N THR A 6 -6.04 14.94 -8.97
CA THR A 6 -4.75 14.35 -9.40
C THR A 6 -3.60 15.29 -9.09
N ASP A 7 -3.77 16.60 -9.27
CA ASP A 7 -2.76 17.59 -8.92
C ASP A 7 -2.49 17.58 -7.40
N LYS A 8 -3.56 17.54 -6.57
CA LYS A 8 -3.42 17.39 -5.11
C LYS A 8 -2.63 16.13 -4.73
N TYR A 9 -2.82 15.04 -5.47
CA TYR A 9 -2.06 13.81 -5.23
C TYR A 9 -0.57 13.97 -5.58
N PHE A 10 -0.26 14.65 -6.67
CA PHE A 10 1.12 14.98 -7.02
C PHE A 10 1.77 15.90 -5.99
N ASP A 11 1.04 16.86 -5.44
CA ASP A 11 1.53 17.71 -4.34
C ASP A 11 1.87 16.88 -3.09
N ILE A 12 0.99 15.95 -2.70
CA ILE A 12 1.24 15.03 -1.58
C ILE A 12 2.53 14.22 -1.81
N LEU A 13 2.71 13.68 -3.02
CA LEU A 13 3.88 12.88 -3.39
C LEU A 13 5.12 13.71 -3.75
N ASN A 14 5.03 15.04 -3.71
CA ASN A 14 6.06 15.98 -4.16
C ASN A 14 6.55 15.68 -5.59
N ILE A 15 5.62 15.44 -6.52
CA ILE A 15 5.89 15.16 -7.93
C ILE A 15 5.56 16.39 -8.77
N ASN A 16 6.53 16.86 -9.57
CA ASN A 16 6.23 17.75 -10.68
C ASN A 16 6.12 16.92 -11.97
N PRO A 17 4.90 16.68 -12.50
CA PRO A 17 4.69 15.78 -13.64
C PRO A 17 5.37 16.24 -14.93
N GLN A 18 5.68 17.54 -15.07
CA GLN A 18 6.32 18.10 -16.26
C GLN A 18 7.78 17.63 -16.44
N HIS A 19 8.40 17.08 -15.39
CA HIS A 19 9.79 16.60 -15.43
C HIS A 19 9.93 15.15 -15.91
N PHE A 20 8.82 14.47 -16.28
CA PHE A 20 8.82 13.04 -16.54
C PHE A 20 8.20 12.70 -17.90
N SER A 21 8.69 11.62 -18.52
CA SER A 21 7.94 10.92 -19.56
C SER A 21 6.71 10.21 -18.95
N SER A 22 5.78 9.71 -19.78
CA SER A 22 4.58 9.03 -19.27
C SER A 22 4.92 7.80 -18.41
N ILE A 23 5.86 6.96 -18.84
CA ILE A 23 6.26 5.76 -18.07
C ILE A 23 7.04 6.15 -16.82
N ASP A 24 7.93 7.13 -16.92
CA ASP A 24 8.72 7.59 -15.78
C ASP A 24 7.83 8.22 -14.70
N LEU A 25 6.79 8.95 -15.11
CA LEU A 25 5.80 9.51 -14.20
C LEU A 25 5.08 8.41 -13.41
N LEU A 26 4.60 7.38 -14.10
CA LEU A 26 3.90 6.25 -13.46
C LEU A 26 4.80 5.50 -12.48
N ASN A 27 6.04 5.21 -12.86
CA ASN A 27 7.02 4.58 -11.96
C ASN A 27 7.35 5.48 -10.76
N ASN A 28 7.49 6.79 -10.99
CA ASN A 28 7.76 7.73 -9.92
C ASN A 28 6.57 7.85 -8.95
N ILE A 29 5.33 7.79 -9.43
CA ILE A 29 4.14 7.70 -8.57
C ILE A 29 4.21 6.46 -7.68
N VAL A 30 4.53 5.29 -8.23
CA VAL A 30 4.65 4.02 -7.46
C VAL A 30 5.75 4.12 -6.40
N PHE A 31 6.89 4.70 -6.74
CA PHE A 31 8.02 4.89 -5.83
C PHE A 31 7.72 5.89 -4.71
N GLN A 32 7.18 7.06 -5.06
CA GLN A 32 6.88 8.12 -4.08
C GLN A 32 5.71 7.74 -3.19
N HIS A 33 4.69 7.04 -3.70
CA HIS A 33 3.59 6.52 -2.89
C HIS A 33 4.12 5.70 -1.73
N GLN A 34 4.99 4.73 -2.02
CA GLN A 34 5.54 3.81 -1.00
C GLN A 34 6.40 4.51 0.07
N GLN A 35 6.96 5.67 -0.24
CA GLN A 35 7.73 6.47 0.70
C GLN A 35 6.91 7.51 1.46
N THR A 36 5.76 7.92 0.92
CA THR A 36 5.00 9.05 1.45
C THR A 36 3.77 8.60 2.21
N ILE A 37 3.01 7.66 1.64
CA ILE A 37 1.71 7.23 2.15
C ILE A 37 1.89 5.92 2.91
N CYS A 38 1.59 5.95 4.21
CA CYS A 38 1.73 4.79 5.06
C CYS A 38 0.65 3.74 4.77
N PHE A 39 1.06 2.47 4.65
CA PHE A 39 0.14 1.38 4.90
C PHE A 39 -0.21 1.38 6.38
N GLU A 40 -1.47 1.16 6.72
CA GLU A 40 -1.91 1.11 8.12
C GLU A 40 -3.25 0.38 8.33
N THR A 41 -3.51 -0.07 9.56
CA THR A 41 -4.80 -0.66 9.98
C THR A 41 -5.51 0.14 11.07
N ALA A 42 -4.94 1.23 11.57
CA ALA A 42 -5.50 2.02 12.66
C ALA A 42 -6.85 2.63 12.29
N THR A 43 -6.97 3.29 11.13
CA THR A 43 -8.26 3.88 10.70
C THR A 43 -9.33 2.81 10.51
N LYS A 44 -8.95 1.66 9.95
CA LYS A 44 -9.83 0.50 9.82
C LYS A 44 -10.34 0.00 11.17
N ILE A 45 -9.46 -0.12 12.18
CA ILE A 45 -9.81 -0.60 13.51
C ILE A 45 -10.70 0.40 14.24
N LYS A 46 -10.38 1.68 14.14
CA LYS A 46 -11.09 2.76 14.83
C LYS A 46 -12.46 3.04 14.22
N ASP A 47 -12.52 3.17 12.90
CA ASP A 47 -13.71 3.67 12.19
C ASP A 47 -14.54 2.55 11.55
N GLY A 48 -14.02 1.32 11.50
CA GLY A 48 -14.68 0.20 10.82
C GLY A 48 -14.95 0.54 9.35
N GLU A 49 -16.12 0.17 8.84
CA GLU A 49 -16.51 0.48 7.47
C GLU A 49 -16.55 1.97 7.13
N LYS A 50 -16.62 2.87 8.14
CA LYS A 50 -16.60 4.32 7.90
C LYS A 50 -15.23 4.81 7.37
N CYS A 51 -14.18 3.99 7.49
CA CYS A 51 -12.88 4.30 6.90
C CYS A 51 -12.85 4.13 5.36
N ILE A 52 -13.89 3.52 4.77
CA ILE A 52 -13.96 3.30 3.32
C ILE A 52 -14.20 4.65 2.63
N PRO A 53 -13.27 5.16 1.80
CA PRO A 53 -13.42 6.44 1.14
C PRO A 53 -14.60 6.42 0.15
N THR A 54 -15.40 7.47 0.20
CA THR A 54 -16.50 7.69 -0.75
C THR A 54 -16.04 8.42 -2.01
N THR A 55 -15.00 9.25 -1.89
CA THR A 55 -14.40 10.03 -2.99
C THR A 55 -12.89 10.09 -2.83
N LEU A 56 -12.19 10.35 -3.94
CA LEU A 56 -10.74 10.47 -3.92
C LEU A 56 -10.32 11.72 -3.13
N ASP A 57 -11.06 12.82 -3.22
CA ASP A 57 -10.81 14.02 -2.41
C ASP A 57 -10.91 13.75 -0.90
N ASN A 58 -11.86 12.92 -0.45
CA ASN A 58 -11.98 12.54 0.96
C ASN A 58 -10.76 11.73 1.41
N TYR A 59 -10.33 10.75 0.60
CA TYR A 59 -9.12 9.98 0.87
C TYR A 59 -7.88 10.88 0.96
N LEU A 60 -7.67 11.76 -0.02
CA LEU A 60 -6.51 12.65 -0.04
C LEU A 60 -6.52 13.66 1.12
N SER A 61 -7.71 14.08 1.56
CA SER A 61 -7.84 14.95 2.73
C SER A 61 -7.48 14.21 4.02
N GLN A 62 -7.83 12.93 4.16
CA GLN A 62 -7.38 12.09 5.27
C GLN A 62 -5.86 11.97 5.30
N VAL A 63 -5.25 11.59 4.17
CA VAL A 63 -3.78 11.47 4.05
C VAL A 63 -3.09 12.79 4.39
N THR A 64 -3.63 13.93 3.92
CA THR A 64 -3.04 15.24 4.19
C THR A 64 -3.21 15.69 5.64
N ASN A 65 -4.39 15.48 6.23
CA ASN A 65 -4.73 16.06 7.52
C ASN A 65 -4.22 15.22 8.69
N ILE A 66 -4.20 13.89 8.56
CA ILE A 66 -3.83 12.97 9.64
C ILE A 66 -2.76 11.94 9.26
N GLY A 67 -2.33 11.88 7.99
CA GLY A 67 -1.19 11.06 7.54
C GLY A 67 -1.49 9.59 7.22
N TYR A 68 -2.70 9.10 7.50
CA TYR A 68 -3.04 7.67 7.36
C TYR A 68 -3.51 7.30 5.95
N GLY A 69 -2.86 6.30 5.34
CA GLY A 69 -3.11 5.85 3.96
C GLY A 69 -4.01 4.63 3.78
N GLY A 70 -4.29 3.86 4.83
CA GLY A 70 -5.12 2.65 4.78
C GLY A 70 -4.39 1.37 4.37
N THR A 71 -5.17 0.32 4.13
CA THR A 71 -4.69 -1.01 3.75
C THR A 71 -4.53 -1.16 2.23
N CYS A 72 -4.21 -2.36 1.74
CA CYS A 72 -4.15 -2.67 0.30
C CYS A 72 -5.44 -2.32 -0.45
N PHE A 73 -6.60 -2.30 0.24
CA PHE A 73 -7.84 -1.82 -0.33
C PHE A 73 -7.77 -0.32 -0.66
N ALA A 74 -7.50 0.53 0.33
CA ALA A 74 -7.47 1.98 0.14
C ALA A 74 -6.38 2.41 -0.85
N MET A 75 -5.19 1.79 -0.76
CA MET A 75 -4.07 2.11 -1.63
C MET A 75 -4.32 1.69 -3.08
N SER A 76 -4.85 0.47 -3.32
CA SER A 76 -5.19 0.01 -4.68
C SER A 76 -6.34 0.81 -5.28
N TRP A 77 -7.36 1.13 -4.48
CA TRP A 77 -8.48 1.97 -4.90
C TRP A 77 -8.01 3.37 -5.29
N THR A 78 -7.10 3.96 -4.52
CA THR A 78 -6.55 5.28 -4.82
C THR A 78 -5.78 5.26 -6.14
N LEU A 79 -4.88 4.28 -6.32
CA LEU A 79 -4.09 4.19 -7.56
C LEU A 79 -4.97 3.90 -8.78
N LEU A 80 -6.05 3.13 -8.64
CA LEU A 80 -7.06 2.94 -9.68
C LEU A 80 -7.56 4.29 -10.21
N HIS A 81 -8.11 5.14 -9.34
CA HIS A 81 -8.66 6.45 -9.73
C HIS A 81 -7.60 7.42 -10.24
N ILE A 82 -6.40 7.41 -9.65
CA ILE A 82 -5.30 8.28 -10.09
C ILE A 82 -4.88 7.92 -11.51
N PHE A 83 -4.66 6.64 -11.80
CA PHE A 83 -4.23 6.21 -13.14
C PHE A 83 -5.35 6.30 -14.18
N GLU A 84 -6.61 6.09 -13.80
CA GLU A 84 -7.77 6.38 -14.65
C GLU A 84 -7.86 7.87 -15.00
N ASN A 85 -7.64 8.77 -14.03
CA ASN A 85 -7.61 10.22 -14.28
C ASN A 85 -6.44 10.65 -15.19
N LEU A 86 -5.37 9.86 -15.25
CA LEU A 86 -4.27 10.04 -16.20
C LEU A 86 -4.55 9.46 -17.59
N GLY A 87 -5.72 8.82 -17.77
CA GLY A 87 -6.19 8.29 -19.06
C GLY A 87 -5.81 6.84 -19.32
N HIS A 88 -5.40 6.09 -18.30
CA HIS A 88 -5.08 4.66 -18.45
C HIS A 88 -6.32 3.79 -18.22
N GLU A 89 -6.39 2.66 -18.94
CA GLU A 89 -7.29 1.57 -18.57
C GLU A 89 -6.68 0.82 -17.38
N VAL A 90 -7.39 0.80 -16.25
CA VAL A 90 -6.91 0.22 -15.01
C VAL A 90 -7.92 -0.80 -14.49
N ARG A 91 -7.43 -1.92 -13.97
CA ARG A 91 -8.27 -2.99 -13.40
C ARG A 91 -7.71 -3.44 -12.05
N ILE A 92 -8.59 -3.89 -11.17
CA ILE A 92 -8.20 -4.39 -9.84
C ILE A 92 -7.81 -5.87 -9.96
N LEU A 93 -6.66 -6.24 -9.40
CA LEU A 93 -6.21 -7.61 -9.27
C LEU A 93 -6.56 -8.14 -7.88
N PHE A 94 -6.97 -9.40 -7.82
CA PHE A 94 -7.11 -10.15 -6.58
C PHE A 94 -6.07 -11.27 -6.53
N LEU A 95 -5.24 -11.25 -5.49
CA LEU A 95 -4.23 -12.25 -5.24
C LEU A 95 -4.54 -12.98 -3.94
N GLU A 96 -4.70 -14.30 -4.03
CA GLU A 96 -5.06 -15.14 -2.90
C GLU A 96 -3.84 -15.44 -2.01
N PRO A 97 -4.00 -15.46 -0.68
CA PRO A 97 -5.18 -15.02 0.08
C PRO A 97 -5.23 -13.48 0.22
N ASP A 98 -6.42 -12.88 0.08
CA ASP A 98 -6.77 -11.53 0.54
C ASP A 98 -5.76 -10.42 0.30
N HIS A 99 -5.31 -10.28 -0.95
CA HIS A 99 -4.45 -9.17 -1.37
C HIS A 99 -4.94 -8.52 -2.65
N TYR A 100 -4.77 -7.20 -2.74
CA TYR A 100 -5.24 -6.39 -3.85
C TYR A 100 -4.11 -5.53 -4.38
N ALA A 101 -4.06 -5.48 -5.69
CA ALA A 101 -3.14 -4.67 -6.48
C ALA A 101 -3.93 -4.14 -7.69
N ILE A 102 -3.27 -3.40 -8.58
CA ILE A 102 -3.88 -2.99 -9.84
C ILE A 102 -3.06 -3.46 -11.02
N THR A 103 -3.71 -3.48 -12.17
CA THR A 103 -3.06 -3.58 -13.47
C THR A 103 -3.46 -2.42 -14.36
N LEU A 104 -2.56 -1.98 -15.22
CA LEU A 104 -2.84 -0.99 -16.27
C LEU A 104 -2.13 -1.33 -17.57
N VAL A 105 -2.65 -0.81 -18.68
CA VAL A 105 -2.05 -0.98 -20.01
C VAL A 105 -1.29 0.29 -20.40
N VAL A 106 -0.02 0.13 -20.74
CA VAL A 106 0.84 1.20 -21.29
C VAL A 106 1.54 0.64 -22.52
N GLU A 107 1.43 1.32 -23.66
CA GLU A 107 2.08 0.91 -24.92
C GLU A 107 1.79 -0.56 -25.30
N ASN A 108 0.55 -1.02 -25.10
CA ASN A 108 0.09 -2.41 -25.33
C ASN A 108 0.70 -3.46 -24.39
N ILE A 109 1.37 -3.05 -23.32
CA ILE A 109 1.89 -3.95 -22.28
C ILE A 109 1.03 -3.81 -21.03
N GLU A 110 0.57 -4.94 -20.50
CA GLU A 110 -0.17 -5.02 -19.23
C GLU A 110 0.82 -5.09 -18.06
N TYR A 111 0.73 -4.14 -17.13
CA TYR A 111 1.64 -4.00 -15.99
C TYR A 111 0.95 -4.25 -14.64
N PHE A 112 1.57 -5.07 -13.81
CA PHE A 112 1.33 -5.21 -12.37
C PHE A 112 1.85 -4.00 -11.59
N VAL A 113 1.03 -3.45 -10.70
CA VAL A 113 1.41 -2.35 -9.80
C VAL A 113 0.89 -2.62 -8.40
N ASP A 114 1.78 -2.48 -7.42
CA ASP A 114 1.49 -2.71 -6.02
C ASP A 114 2.36 -1.82 -5.13
N VAL A 115 1.71 -1.15 -4.19
CA VAL A 115 2.33 -0.23 -3.22
C VAL A 115 2.05 -0.65 -1.76
N SER A 116 1.42 -1.80 -1.56
CA SER A 116 0.85 -2.20 -0.26
C SER A 116 1.31 -3.58 0.23
N PHE A 117 2.09 -4.31 -0.57
CA PHE A 117 2.58 -5.66 -0.26
C PHE A 117 3.81 -5.73 0.68
N TRP A 118 4.19 -4.61 1.30
CA TRP A 118 5.34 -4.52 2.23
C TRP A 118 6.62 -5.08 1.61
N ALA A 119 6.87 -4.72 0.34
CA ALA A 119 7.97 -5.19 -0.47
C ALA A 119 8.51 -4.03 -1.35
N PRO A 120 9.78 -4.06 -1.79
CA PRO A 120 10.41 -2.98 -2.54
C PRO A 120 10.01 -3.00 -4.03
N LEU A 121 8.71 -2.94 -4.31
CA LEU A 121 8.15 -2.95 -5.65
C LEU A 121 8.02 -1.52 -6.19
N PHE A 122 9.15 -0.85 -6.34
CA PHE A 122 9.24 0.60 -6.59
C PHE A 122 8.90 1.06 -8.02
N LYS A 123 8.31 0.19 -8.85
CA LYS A 123 7.92 0.51 -10.22
C LYS A 123 6.86 -0.47 -10.71
N MET A 124 6.35 -0.22 -11.90
CA MET A 124 5.46 -1.15 -12.58
C MET A 124 6.25 -2.35 -13.14
N TYR A 125 5.65 -3.53 -13.14
CA TYR A 125 6.28 -4.76 -13.67
C TYR A 125 5.36 -5.44 -14.68
N PRO A 126 5.86 -6.06 -15.76
CA PRO A 126 4.98 -6.74 -16.71
C PRO A 126 4.16 -7.85 -16.03
N LEU A 127 2.84 -7.82 -16.20
CA LEU A 127 1.92 -8.77 -15.54
C LEU A 127 2.03 -10.18 -16.13
N ARG A 128 2.24 -10.27 -17.44
CA ARG A 128 2.26 -11.52 -18.23
C ARG A 128 3.66 -12.05 -18.51
N GLN A 129 4.66 -11.67 -17.71
CA GLN A 129 6.04 -12.13 -17.87
C GLN A 129 6.63 -12.48 -16.52
N LYS A 130 7.56 -13.44 -16.48
CA LYS A 130 8.30 -13.75 -15.26
C LYS A 130 9.31 -12.65 -14.96
N TRP A 131 9.38 -12.23 -13.70
CA TRP A 131 10.38 -11.27 -13.22
C TRP A 131 10.78 -11.54 -11.78
N SER A 132 11.93 -11.00 -11.39
CA SER A 132 12.43 -11.05 -10.00
C SER A 132 13.09 -9.72 -9.64
N VAL A 133 12.94 -9.33 -8.39
CA VAL A 133 13.52 -8.13 -7.79
C VAL A 133 14.33 -8.60 -6.59
N GLU A 134 15.62 -8.27 -6.57
CA GLU A 134 16.49 -8.46 -5.42
C GLU A 134 16.82 -7.10 -4.80
N HIS A 135 16.73 -7.00 -3.48
CA HIS A 135 16.96 -5.76 -2.75
C HIS A 135 17.55 -6.05 -1.36
N HIS A 136 18.87 -5.86 -1.20
CA HIS A 136 19.63 -6.16 0.03
C HIS A 136 19.33 -7.57 0.60
N GLY A 137 19.33 -8.59 -0.27
CA GLY A 137 19.05 -9.98 0.09
C GLY A 137 17.57 -10.31 0.29
N PHE A 138 16.66 -9.34 0.16
CA PHE A 138 15.22 -9.57 0.03
C PHE A 138 14.87 -9.84 -1.43
N THR A 139 14.10 -10.89 -1.71
CA THR A 139 13.71 -11.24 -3.08
C THR A 139 12.20 -11.29 -3.23
N ILE A 140 11.68 -10.60 -4.25
CA ILE A 140 10.34 -10.82 -4.76
C ILE A 140 10.42 -11.45 -6.14
N THR A 141 9.64 -12.50 -6.37
CA THR A 141 9.56 -13.13 -7.69
C THR A 141 8.10 -13.24 -8.12
N TRP A 142 7.83 -12.80 -9.34
CA TRP A 142 6.56 -13.04 -10.02
C TRP A 142 6.74 -14.17 -11.01
N ASN A 143 6.29 -15.35 -10.62
CA ASN A 143 6.45 -16.57 -11.40
C ASN A 143 5.19 -16.79 -12.25
N TYR A 144 5.09 -16.04 -13.35
CA TYR A 144 3.96 -16.11 -14.28
C TYR A 144 3.91 -17.46 -15.01
N THR A 145 2.71 -18.01 -15.12
CA THR A 145 2.33 -19.09 -16.04
C THR A 145 1.00 -18.73 -16.69
N GLU A 146 0.62 -19.43 -17.77
CA GLU A 146 -0.67 -19.19 -18.45
C GLU A 146 -1.88 -19.46 -17.54
N SER A 147 -1.77 -20.39 -16.58
CA SER A 147 -2.89 -20.82 -15.73
C SER A 147 -3.00 -20.05 -14.40
N HIS A 148 -1.87 -19.61 -13.84
CA HIS A 148 -1.80 -18.88 -12.58
C HIS A 148 -0.44 -18.20 -12.45
N THR A 149 -0.32 -17.28 -11.50
CA THR A 149 0.95 -16.66 -11.15
C THR A 149 1.16 -16.68 -9.64
N HIS A 150 2.37 -17.03 -9.22
CA HIS A 150 2.77 -16.89 -7.83
C HIS A 150 3.61 -15.64 -7.63
N LEU A 151 3.19 -14.80 -6.68
CA LEU A 151 4.00 -13.75 -6.09
C LEU A 151 4.72 -14.36 -4.89
N MET A 152 6.04 -14.49 -5.01
CA MET A 152 6.90 -15.17 -4.05
C MET A 152 7.74 -14.15 -3.29
N ARG A 153 7.92 -14.37 -1.98
CA ARG A 153 8.80 -13.59 -1.10
C ARG A 153 9.87 -14.51 -0.54
N ASN A 154 11.14 -14.18 -0.79
CA ASN A 154 12.30 -14.97 -0.38
C ASN A 154 12.18 -16.48 -0.73
N GLY A 155 11.66 -16.78 -1.93
CA GLY A 155 11.49 -18.16 -2.41
C GLY A 155 10.21 -18.87 -1.94
N HIS A 156 9.40 -18.25 -1.06
CA HIS A 156 8.13 -18.82 -0.60
C HIS A 156 6.95 -18.16 -1.31
N ILE A 157 5.95 -18.96 -1.69
CA ILE A 157 4.69 -18.43 -2.26
C ILE A 157 4.00 -17.61 -1.18
N ALA A 158 3.82 -16.32 -1.45
CA ALA A 158 3.15 -15.42 -0.53
C ALA A 158 1.73 -15.10 -1.02
N LYS A 159 1.54 -14.93 -2.34
CA LYS A 159 0.22 -14.76 -2.95
C LYS A 159 0.12 -15.47 -4.30
N THR A 160 -1.10 -15.75 -4.74
CA THR A 160 -1.41 -16.39 -6.03
C THR A 160 -2.45 -15.58 -6.79
N TRP A 161 -2.11 -15.15 -8.00
CA TRP A 161 -3.05 -14.56 -8.95
C TRP A 161 -3.59 -15.63 -9.91
N LYS A 162 -4.91 -15.74 -10.02
CA LYS A 162 -5.58 -16.72 -10.90
C LYS A 162 -5.83 -16.22 -12.34
N GLY A 163 -5.16 -15.14 -12.74
CA GLY A 163 -5.24 -14.61 -14.10
C GLY A 163 -6.42 -13.66 -14.36
N GLN A 164 -7.26 -13.38 -13.36
CA GLN A 164 -8.46 -12.56 -13.50
C GLN A 164 -8.36 -11.27 -12.69
N SER A 165 -8.92 -10.19 -13.24
CA SER A 165 -9.25 -8.97 -12.51
C SER A 165 -10.64 -9.11 -11.87
N ILE A 166 -10.90 -8.33 -10.83
CA ILE A 166 -12.22 -8.25 -10.21
C ILE A 166 -12.89 -6.91 -10.50
N SER A 167 -14.22 -6.88 -10.46
CA SER A 167 -14.98 -5.65 -10.65
C SER A 167 -14.93 -4.77 -9.39
N LEU A 168 -15.14 -3.47 -9.56
CA LEU A 168 -15.21 -2.54 -8.43
C LEU A 168 -16.30 -2.90 -7.40
N PRO A 169 -17.51 -3.37 -7.79
CA PRO A 169 -18.49 -3.90 -6.83
C PRO A 169 -17.97 -5.09 -6.01
N GLN A 170 -17.35 -6.08 -6.66
CA GLN A 170 -16.76 -7.24 -5.97
C GLN A 170 -15.65 -6.82 -5.00
N PHE A 171 -14.83 -5.87 -5.42
CA PHE A 171 -13.77 -5.30 -4.58
C PHE A 171 -14.34 -4.60 -3.34
N LYS A 172 -15.38 -3.77 -3.50
CA LYS A 172 -16.05 -3.08 -2.38
C LYS A 172 -16.70 -4.07 -1.41
N GLU A 173 -17.38 -5.09 -1.92
CA GLU A 173 -17.98 -6.15 -1.09
C GLU A 173 -16.90 -6.85 -0.24
N ARG A 174 -15.74 -7.15 -0.84
CA ARG A 174 -14.61 -7.77 -0.13
C ARG A 174 -13.97 -6.82 0.88
N TRP A 175 -13.91 -5.52 0.58
CA TRP A 175 -13.43 -4.51 1.53
C TRP A 175 -14.32 -4.47 2.76
N ILE A 176 -15.64 -4.39 2.58
CA ILE A 176 -16.63 -4.42 3.67
C ILE A 176 -16.43 -5.68 4.53
N LYS A 177 -16.48 -6.87 3.92
CA LYS A 177 -16.30 -8.15 4.63
C LYS A 177 -14.97 -8.28 5.36
N SER A 178 -13.94 -7.54 4.94
CA SER A 178 -12.64 -7.58 5.62
C SER A 178 -12.70 -7.05 7.06
N HIS A 179 -13.74 -6.32 7.46
CA HIS A 179 -13.91 -5.81 8.83
C HIS A 179 -14.42 -6.87 9.81
N ASP A 180 -15.05 -7.94 9.31
CA ASP A 180 -15.76 -8.92 10.13
C ASP A 180 -14.97 -10.22 10.35
N ASN A 181 -13.75 -10.32 9.83
CA ASN A 181 -12.94 -11.53 9.94
C ASN A 181 -11.96 -11.47 11.13
N ASP A 182 -11.60 -12.64 11.67
CA ASP A 182 -10.52 -12.76 12.66
C ASP A 182 -9.16 -12.82 11.95
N SER A 183 -8.80 -11.71 11.29
CA SER A 183 -7.53 -11.58 10.59
C SER A 183 -6.47 -10.89 11.42
N PHE A 184 -5.20 -11.16 11.11
CA PHE A 184 -4.06 -10.46 11.70
C PHE A 184 -4.23 -8.93 11.72
N PHE A 185 -4.81 -8.36 10.65
CA PHE A 185 -5.02 -6.92 10.48
C PHE A 185 -6.21 -6.34 11.24
N ASN A 186 -7.09 -7.18 11.82
CA ASN A 186 -8.17 -6.77 12.72
C ASN A 186 -7.80 -6.95 14.21
N SER A 187 -6.74 -7.73 14.46
CA SER A 187 -6.23 -8.04 15.80
C SER A 187 -4.89 -7.36 16.12
N ASN A 188 -4.33 -6.58 15.17
CA ASN A 188 -3.11 -5.82 15.37
C ASN A 188 -3.18 -4.46 14.67
N VAL A 189 -2.77 -3.41 15.39
CA VAL A 189 -2.61 -2.07 14.80
C VAL A 189 -1.25 -2.03 14.13
N CYS A 190 -1.24 -1.92 12.80
CA CYS A 190 -0.04 -1.94 11.98
C CYS A 190 0.12 -0.58 11.32
N ILE A 191 1.35 -0.10 11.19
CA ILE A 191 1.72 1.00 10.29
C ILE A 191 3.10 0.73 9.69
N ASN A 192 3.27 0.98 8.40
CA ASN A 192 4.57 0.90 7.75
C ASN A 192 4.69 1.83 6.54
N ARG A 193 5.94 2.10 6.17
CA ARG A 193 6.34 2.78 4.94
C ARG A 193 7.80 2.51 4.64
N TRP A 194 8.20 2.79 3.41
CA TRP A 194 9.61 2.98 3.10
C TRP A 194 10.03 4.38 3.58
N ILE A 195 11.10 4.47 4.37
CA ILE A 195 11.67 5.79 4.76
C ILE A 195 12.48 6.34 3.58
N ASP A 196 13.22 5.44 2.95
CA ASP A 196 13.93 5.66 1.71
C ASP A 196 13.92 4.35 0.89
N LYS A 197 14.65 4.30 -0.22
CA LYS A 197 14.70 3.11 -1.10
C LYS A 197 15.26 1.85 -0.43
N ASP A 198 16.00 1.96 0.68
CA ASP A 198 16.74 0.88 1.31
C ASP A 198 16.19 0.51 2.71
N HIS A 199 15.48 1.43 3.37
CA HIS A 199 15.00 1.28 4.74
C HIS A 199 13.48 1.22 4.85
N PHE A 200 12.97 0.12 5.40
CA PHE A 200 11.55 -0.11 5.65
C PHE A 200 11.26 0.02 7.15
N ALA A 201 10.40 0.96 7.52
CA ALA A 201 9.95 1.14 8.89
C ALA A 201 8.58 0.53 9.11
N MET A 202 8.42 -0.13 10.25
CA MET A 202 7.18 -0.79 10.63
C MET A 202 6.97 -0.70 12.13
N CYS A 203 5.74 -0.41 12.53
CA CYS A 203 5.27 -0.56 13.90
C CYS A 203 4.06 -1.50 13.91
N ILE A 204 4.14 -2.57 14.70
CA ILE A 204 3.03 -3.49 14.97
C ILE A 204 2.75 -3.42 16.45
N ASN A 205 1.55 -2.94 16.79
CA ASN A 205 1.20 -2.51 18.12
C ASN A 205 2.24 -1.51 18.65
N ASN A 206 2.94 -1.85 19.73
CA ASN A 206 4.04 -1.06 20.29
C ASN A 206 5.44 -1.53 19.85
N ASN A 207 5.55 -2.52 18.96
CA ASN A 207 6.84 -3.02 18.49
C ASN A 207 7.27 -2.29 17.21
N PHE A 208 8.28 -1.44 17.34
CA PHE A 208 8.87 -0.70 16.24
C PHE A 208 10.11 -1.39 15.68
N SER A 209 10.27 -1.32 14.37
CA SER A 209 11.46 -1.82 13.69
C SER A 209 11.82 -1.02 12.44
N ILE A 210 13.11 -0.99 12.13
CA ILE A 210 13.65 -0.55 10.84
C ILE A 210 14.43 -1.72 10.23
N GLN A 211 14.12 -2.05 8.99
CA GLN A 211 14.79 -3.12 8.24
C GLN A 211 15.52 -2.56 7.02
N ARG A 212 16.66 -3.18 6.69
CA ARG A 212 17.32 -3.02 5.39
C ARG A 212 17.41 -4.39 4.74
N GLY A 213 16.58 -4.61 3.72
CA GLY A 213 16.36 -5.94 3.14
C GLY A 213 15.85 -6.94 4.19
N ASN A 214 16.52 -8.08 4.35
CA ASN A 214 16.16 -9.11 5.33
C ASN A 214 16.77 -8.91 6.74
N LYS A 215 17.38 -7.76 7.03
CA LYS A 215 18.06 -7.50 8.31
C LYS A 215 17.39 -6.39 9.11
N PHE A 216 17.13 -6.64 10.38
CA PHE A 216 16.75 -5.60 11.34
C PHE A 216 17.96 -4.74 11.66
N ILE A 217 17.83 -3.43 11.43
CA ILE A 217 18.80 -2.41 11.84
C ILE A 217 18.42 -1.86 13.22
N GLU A 218 17.12 -1.81 13.50
CA GLU A 218 16.58 -1.43 14.80
C GLU A 218 15.34 -2.28 15.09
N GLN A 219 15.19 -2.70 16.35
CA GLN A 219 13.99 -3.34 16.86
C GLN A 219 13.84 -3.00 18.35
N LYS A 220 12.68 -2.48 18.73
CA LYS A 220 12.38 -2.13 20.13
C LYS A 220 10.88 -2.08 20.39
N GLU A 221 10.51 -2.43 21.61
CA GLU A 221 9.19 -2.15 22.15
C GLU A 221 9.15 -0.70 22.65
N LEU A 222 8.15 0.05 22.24
CA LEU A 222 7.97 1.46 22.55
C LEU A 222 7.01 1.65 23.72
N LYS A 223 7.31 2.64 24.56
CA LYS A 223 6.36 3.22 25.52
C LYS A 223 5.59 4.35 24.86
N ASP A 224 4.45 4.74 25.43
CA ASP A 224 3.50 5.70 24.82
C ASP A 224 4.14 6.98 24.29
N ASP A 225 5.02 7.63 25.05
CA ASP A 225 5.66 8.89 24.60
C ASP A 225 6.63 8.67 23.43
N ASP A 226 7.39 7.57 23.44
CA ASP A 226 8.25 7.21 22.33
C ASP A 226 7.45 6.76 21.11
N LEU A 227 6.32 6.07 21.33
CA LEU A 227 5.40 5.66 20.28
C LEU A 227 4.79 6.87 19.58
N LYS A 228 4.29 7.85 20.34
CA LYS A 228 3.80 9.13 19.78
C LYS A 228 4.85 9.81 18.93
N ARG A 229 6.08 9.91 19.44
CA ARG A 229 7.20 10.52 18.73
C ARG A 229 7.52 9.77 17.44
N VAL A 230 7.56 8.43 17.46
CA VAL A 230 7.82 7.61 16.27
C VAL A 230 6.70 7.76 15.23
N LEU A 231 5.43 7.74 15.67
CA LEU A 231 4.26 7.94 14.79
C LEU A 231 4.33 9.30 14.07
N SER A 232 4.60 10.39 14.78
CA SER A 232 4.72 11.71 14.15
C SER A 232 5.98 11.89 13.30
N SER A 233 7.15 11.44 13.78
CA SER A 233 8.42 11.75 13.10
C SER A 233 8.80 10.77 11.98
N VAL A 234 8.47 9.49 12.11
CA VAL A 234 8.83 8.46 11.12
C VAL A 234 7.69 8.25 10.14
N PHE A 235 6.46 8.15 10.65
CA PHE A 235 5.29 7.86 9.83
C PHE A 235 4.53 9.10 9.37
N ASN A 236 4.82 10.27 9.95
CA ASN A 236 4.14 11.54 9.66
C ASN A 236 2.61 11.44 9.82
N VAL A 237 2.16 10.81 10.91
CA VAL A 237 0.74 10.62 11.22
C VAL A 237 0.36 11.25 12.55
N ASP A 238 -0.93 11.56 12.71
CA ASP A 238 -1.51 11.95 14.01
C ASP A 238 -1.52 10.75 14.96
N PRO A 239 -0.71 10.74 16.04
CA PRO A 239 -0.60 9.57 16.91
C PRO A 239 -1.90 9.17 17.60
N SER A 240 -2.86 10.10 17.77
CA SER A 240 -4.08 9.84 18.53
C SER A 240 -4.88 8.68 17.94
N ILE A 241 -4.96 8.59 16.62
CA ILE A 241 -5.68 7.55 15.90
C ILE A 241 -5.07 6.17 16.17
N PHE A 242 -3.75 6.03 16.05
CA PHE A 242 -3.07 4.77 16.32
C PHE A 242 -3.26 4.32 17.78
N LEU A 243 -3.11 5.25 18.73
CA LEU A 243 -3.25 4.95 20.16
C LEU A 243 -4.68 4.53 20.51
N GLU A 244 -5.69 5.20 19.98
CA GLU A 244 -7.10 4.81 20.16
C GLU A 244 -7.35 3.40 19.61
N SER A 245 -6.83 3.09 18.41
CA SER A 245 -6.92 1.75 17.84
C SER A 245 -6.23 0.68 18.68
N LEU A 246 -5.13 1.01 19.37
CA LEU A 246 -4.45 0.06 20.25
C LEU A 246 -5.35 -0.31 21.43
N GLU A 247 -6.01 0.66 22.04
CA GLU A 247 -6.92 0.41 23.15
C GLU A 247 -8.13 -0.43 22.71
N ILE A 248 -8.67 -0.18 21.50
CA ILE A 248 -9.72 -1.03 20.91
C ILE A 248 -9.24 -2.49 20.80
N VAL A 249 -8.05 -2.73 20.24
CA VAL A 249 -7.50 -4.09 20.09
C VAL A 249 -7.24 -4.75 21.44
N LYS A 250 -6.69 -4.04 22.43
CA LYS A 250 -6.42 -4.57 23.78
C LYS A 250 -7.69 -4.90 24.56
N SER A 251 -8.81 -4.28 24.21
CA SER A 251 -10.10 -4.48 24.89
C SER A 251 -10.91 -5.68 24.39
N LYS A 252 -10.49 -6.32 23.28
CA LYS A 252 -11.09 -7.54 22.75
C LYS A 252 -10.51 -8.78 23.42
#